data_AF-F6D2E8-F1
#
_entry.id   AF-F6D2E8-F1
#
_cell.length_a   1.000
_cell.length_b   1.000
_cell.length_c   1.000
_cell.angle_alpha   90.00
_cell.angle_beta   90.00
_cell.angle_gamma   90.00
#
_symmetry.space_group_name_H-M   'P 1'
#
loop_
_entity.id
_entity.type
_entity.pdbx_description
1 polymer ?
#
loop_
_entity_poly.entity_id
_entity_poly.type
_entity_poly.pdbx_seq_one_letter_code
_entity_poly.pdbx_strand_id
1 'polypeptide(L)' 'MYLIFRCDCGRTMYSKEEVARKKCVCGKNLKVKERRILAKTDNAESASQMVRKFQEEKYGGLQFTTADRI' A
#
# COMPACT_ATOMS: atom_id res chain seq x y z
N MET A 1 -5.10 -5.01 -14.62
CA MET A 1 -4.22 -3.98 -14.01
C MET A 1 -4.64 -3.64 -12.58
N TYR A 2 -3.63 -3.43 -11.73
CA TYR A 2 -3.72 -3.00 -10.34
C TYR A 2 -3.15 -1.59 -10.19
N LEU A 3 -3.86 -0.75 -9.46
CA LEU A 3 -3.50 0.61 -9.11
C LEU A 3 -2.99 0.63 -7.67
N ILE A 4 -1.85 1.26 -7.45
CA ILE A 4 -1.26 1.46 -6.13
C ILE A 4 -1.47 2.92 -5.73
N PHE A 5 -2.02 3.15 -4.55
CA PHE A 5 -2.34 4.48 -4.04
C PHE A 5 -2.19 4.55 -2.52
N ARG A 6 -2.09 5.76 -1.99
CA ARG A 6 -2.04 5.99 -0.53
C ARG A 6 -3.41 6.34 0.02
N CYS A 7 -3.72 5.73 1.16
CA CYS A 7 -4.78 6.20 2.03
C CYS A 7 -4.32 7.47 2.77
N ASP A 8 -5.30 8.24 3.20
CA ASP A 8 -5.18 9.38 4.10
C ASP A 8 -4.42 9.07 5.42
N CYS A 9 -4.57 7.85 5.97
CA CYS A 9 -3.82 7.39 7.13
C CYS A 9 -2.34 7.11 6.83
N GLY A 10 -1.90 7.32 5.58
CA GLY A 10 -0.54 7.15 5.16
C GLY A 10 -0.16 5.74 4.70
N ARG A 11 -1.04 4.75 4.85
CA ARG A 11 -0.82 3.39 4.34
C ARG A 11 -0.93 3.33 2.82
N THR A 12 -0.01 2.61 2.19
CA THR A 12 -0.08 2.29 0.76
C THR A 12 -0.93 1.03 0.56
N MET A 13 -1.82 1.05 -0.43
CA MET A 13 -2.69 -0.08 -0.78
C MET A 13 -2.73 -0.22 -2.30
N TYR A 14 -3.08 -1.41 -2.78
CA TYR A 14 -3.35 -1.66 -4.19
C TYR A 14 -4.80 -2.08 -4.41
N SER A 15 -5.37 -1.84 -5.59
CA SER A 15 -6.70 -2.32 -5.99
C SER A 15 -6.75 -2.59 -7.48
N LYS A 16 -7.65 -3.46 -7.95
CA LYS A 16 -7.92 -3.59 -9.39
C LYS A 16 -8.44 -2.26 -9.94
N GLU A 17 -8.08 -1.92 -11.17
CA GLU A 17 -8.49 -0.67 -11.83
C GLU A 17 -10.02 -0.54 -11.98
N GLU A 18 -10.71 -1.66 -12.10
CA GLU A 18 -12.17 -1.74 -12.21
C GLU A 18 -12.91 -1.37 -10.91
N VAL A 19 -12.22 -1.42 -9.77
CA VAL A 19 -12.83 -1.18 -8.46
C VAL A 19 -12.96 0.32 -8.22
N ALA A 20 -14.22 0.80 -8.14
CA ALA A 20 -14.50 2.21 -7.88
C ALA A 20 -14.12 2.65 -6.44
N ARG A 21 -14.35 1.78 -5.45
CA ARG A 21 -14.15 2.09 -4.03
C ARG A 21 -13.43 0.96 -3.29
N LYS A 22 -12.48 1.31 -2.43
CA LYS A 22 -11.77 0.38 -1.56
C LYS A 22 -11.79 0.87 -0.11
N LYS A 23 -12.17 -0.01 0.81
CA LYS A 23 -12.11 0.26 2.25
C LYS A 23 -10.67 0.08 2.75
N CYS A 24 -10.16 1.08 3.46
CA CYS A 24 -8.89 0.97 4.17
C CYS A 24 -9.09 0.36 5.56
N VAL A 25 -8.04 -0.24 6.11
CA VAL A 25 -8.02 -0.79 7.48
C VAL A 25 -8.30 0.28 8.54
N CYS A 26 -8.05 1.57 8.24
CA CYS A 26 -8.45 2.68 9.13
C CYS A 26 -9.95 2.99 9.12
N GLY A 27 -10.77 2.23 8.38
CA GLY A 27 -12.22 2.41 8.29
C GLY A 27 -12.69 3.35 7.18
N LYS A 28 -11.81 4.19 6.62
CA LYS A 28 -12.16 5.12 5.52
C LYS A 28 -12.44 4.37 4.21
N ASN A 29 -13.50 4.77 3.50
CA ASN A 29 -13.77 4.33 2.13
C ASN A 29 -13.12 5.28 1.13
N LEU A 30 -12.22 4.74 0.30
CA LEU A 30 -11.44 5.50 -0.66
C LEU A 30 -11.99 5.27 -2.06
N LYS A 31 -12.23 6.35 -2.80
CA LYS A 31 -12.48 6.27 -4.23
C LYS A 31 -11.14 6.13 -4.97
N VAL A 32 -10.99 5.07 -5.76
CA VAL A 32 -9.70 4.69 -6.34
C VAL A 32 -9.26 5.66 -7.44
N LYS A 33 -10.17 6.06 -8.33
CA LYS A 33 -9.88 6.96 -9.47
C LYS A 33 -9.58 8.40 -9.07
N GLU A 34 -10.09 8.87 -7.94
CA GLU A 34 -9.87 10.25 -7.44
C GLU A 34 -8.57 10.39 -6.65
N ARG A 35 -7.93 9.27 -6.27
CA ARG A 35 -6.68 9.30 -5.49
C ARG A 35 -5.46 9.38 -6.41
N ARG A 36 -4.39 9.99 -5.89
CA ARG A 36 -3.08 10.01 -6.55
C ARG A 36 -2.53 8.60 -6.68
N ILE A 37 -2.43 8.13 -7.91
CA ILE A 37 -1.87 6.82 -8.26
C ILE A 37 -0.35 6.92 -8.23
N LEU A 38 0.29 6.06 -7.46
CA LEU A 38 1.75 6.01 -7.29
C LEU A 38 2.40 5.11 -8.34
N ALA A 39 1.74 3.99 -8.67
CA ALA A 39 2.21 3.03 -9.65
C ALA A 39 1.04 2.20 -10.19
N LYS A 40 1.25 1.57 -11.35
CA LYS A 40 0.37 0.56 -11.94
C LYS A 40 1.14 -0.74 -12.16
N THR A 41 0.52 -1.87 -11.90
CA THR A 41 1.11 -3.20 -12.14
C THR A 41 0.09 -4.13 -12.77
N ASP A 42 0.53 -5.09 -13.58
CA ASP A 42 -0.39 -6.07 -14.17
C ASP A 42 -0.75 -7.19 -13.20
N ASN A 43 0.22 -7.63 -12.40
CA ASN A 43 0.07 -8.75 -11.47
C ASN A 43 -0.18 -8.31 -10.02
N ALA A 44 -0.91 -9.15 -9.28
CA ALA A 44 -1.20 -8.93 -7.86
C ALA A 44 0.06 -9.05 -6.98
N GLU A 45 0.97 -9.98 -7.31
CA GLU A 45 2.25 -10.14 -6.60
C GLU A 45 3.15 -8.91 -6.76
N SER A 46 3.24 -8.37 -7.98
CA SER A 46 3.98 -7.13 -8.21
C SER A 46 3.36 -5.96 -7.44
N ALA A 47 2.02 -5.92 -7.32
CA ALA A 47 1.32 -4.90 -6.56
C ALA A 47 1.63 -4.97 -5.06
N SER A 48 1.67 -6.17 -4.48
CA SER A 48 1.97 -6.38 -3.06
C SER A 48 3.43 -6.04 -2.74
N GLN A 49 4.36 -6.43 -3.60
CA GLN A 49 5.78 -6.06 -3.51
C GLN A 49 5.97 -4.53 -3.52
N MET A 50 5.32 -3.83 -4.44
CA MET A 50 5.38 -2.37 -4.52
C MET A 50 4.77 -1.70 -3.28
N VAL A 51 3.61 -2.19 -2.81
CA VAL A 51 3.00 -1.67 -1.58
C VAL A 51 3.94 -1.82 -0.39
N ARG A 52 4.57 -2.99 -0.25
CA ARG A 52 5.54 -3.26 0.81
C ARG A 52 6.72 -2.29 0.73
N LYS A 53 7.34 -2.15 -0.45
CA LYS A 53 8.43 -1.17 -0.67
C LYS A 53 8.03 0.25 -0.25
N PHE A 54 6.88 0.74 -0.71
CA PHE A 54 6.40 2.08 -0.36
C PHE A 54 6.05 2.27 1.12
N GLN A 55 5.75 1.19 1.84
CA GLN A 55 5.55 1.22 3.28
C GLN A 55 6.89 1.24 4.02
N GLU A 56 7.84 0.39 3.64
CA GLU A 56 9.19 0.33 4.23
C GLU A 56 9.96 1.64 4.00
N GLU A 57 9.83 2.27 2.83
CA GLU A 57 10.42 3.58 2.54
C GLU A 57 9.88 4.70 3.46
N LYS A 58 8.62 4.59 3.89
CA LYS A 58 7.98 5.63 4.70
C LYS A 58 8.13 5.39 6.20
N TYR A 59 8.01 4.15 6.63
CA TYR A 59 7.93 3.77 8.05
C TYR A 59 9.18 3.05 8.55
N GLY A 60 10.15 2.79 7.67
CA GLY A 60 11.30 1.95 7.97
C GLY A 60 10.98 0.46 7.83
N GLY A 61 12.02 -0.33 7.59
CA GLY A 61 11.94 -1.78 7.67
C GLY A 61 11.78 -2.22 9.13
N LEU A 62 11.07 -3.31 9.35
CA LEU A 62 10.93 -3.90 10.68
C LEU A 62 12.26 -4.57 11.04
N GLN A 63 13.02 -3.94 11.95
CA GLN A 63 14.25 -4.50 12.48
C GLN A 63 13.95 -5.24 13.77
N PHE A 64 14.24 -6.54 13.77
CA PHE A 64 14.20 -7.34 15.00
C PHE A 64 15.58 -7.30 15.64
N THR A 65 15.63 -6.84 16.89
CA THR A 65 16.84 -6.92 17.71
C THR A 65 16.79 -8.26 18.45
N THR A 66 17.84 -9.06 18.34
CA THR A 66 17.99 -10.25 19.18
C THR A 66 18.19 -9.83 20.64
N ALA A 67 17.70 -10.63 21.59
CA ALA A 67 17.80 -10.32 23.02
C ALA A 67 19.25 -10.12 23.51
N ASP A 68 20.22 -10.72 22.81
CA ASP A 68 21.66 -10.55 23.01
C ASP A 68 22.19 -9.14 22.70
N ARG A 69 21.42 -8.33 21.95
CA ARG A 69 21.80 -6.99 21.48
C ARG A 69 21.05 -5.85 22.18
N ILE A 70 20.45 -6.12 23.36
CA ILE A 70 19.74 -5.14 24.21
C ILE A 70 20.56 -4.88 25.47
#